data_AF-A0A835LU37-F1
#
_entry.id   AF-A0A835LU37-F1
#
_cell.length_a   1.000
_cell.length_b   1.000
_cell.length_c   1.000
_cell.angle_alpha   90.00
_cell.angle_beta   90.00
_cell.angle_gamma   90.00
#
_symmetry.space_group_name_H-M   'P 1'
#
loop_
_entity.id
_entity.type
_entity.pdbx_description
1 polymer ?
#
loop_
_entity_poly.entity_id
_entity_poly.type
_entity_poly.pdbx_seq_one_letter_code
_entity_poly.pdbx_strand_id
1 'polypeptide(L)'
;MLCYPANEYSDGLAQLYPKAKYYYALGVGNTMKQFWFRTPPEVGPDVPYTFGFIGDLDQSYDSNITLTHYEKNPTKGQTVLFVGDLSYADNYPFHDNVRWDTWGRFVERSTAYQPWIWTAGNYEIDFVPEIGETVPFKPYMRRYHVPYKASGSTAPLWYSIKQASTYIIVLSSYSAYGKYTPQYKWLEQEFPKVDRNETPWLIVLMHSPWYNSYSYHFMEGETIRVIYEPWFVKCKVDVVYARHVHAYERSERVSNIAYNVVNGICTPISDQSAPVYITIGDGGNLEGQPT
;
A
#
# COMPACT_ATOMS: atom_id res chain seq x y z
N MET A 1 5.67 11.21 -10.62
CA MET A 1 6.06 10.00 -9.88
C MET A 1 5.89 8.82 -10.82
N LEU A 2 6.92 7.99 -10.99
CA LEU A 2 6.94 6.92 -11.99
C LEU A 2 6.00 5.79 -11.56
N CYS A 3 4.78 5.80 -12.07
CA CYS A 3 3.95 4.61 -12.10
C CYS A 3 4.20 3.89 -13.40
N TYR A 4 4.60 2.62 -13.32
CA TYR A 4 4.73 1.75 -14.47
C TYR A 4 3.40 1.72 -15.24
N PRO A 5 3.33 2.23 -16.48
CA PRO A 5 2.15 2.02 -17.28
C PRO A 5 2.23 0.59 -17.83
N ALA A 6 1.41 -0.30 -17.30
CA ALA A 6 0.69 -1.20 -18.17
C ALA A 6 -0.49 -0.39 -18.73
N ASN A 7 -0.21 0.30 -19.82
CA ASN A 7 -1.08 1.01 -20.74
C ASN A 7 -1.96 2.17 -20.20
N GLU A 8 -1.71 3.31 -20.84
CA GLU A 8 -2.54 4.52 -21.00
C GLU A 8 -2.52 5.58 -19.89
N TYR A 9 -2.01 6.76 -20.30
CA TYR A 9 -1.86 8.05 -19.61
C TYR A 9 -0.54 8.32 -18.87
N SER A 10 0.57 8.05 -19.57
CA SER A 10 1.76 8.92 -19.53
C SER A 10 2.37 8.85 -20.93
N ASP A 11 2.69 10.00 -21.55
CA ASP A 11 3.26 10.04 -22.89
C ASP A 11 4.47 9.10 -23.02
N GLY A 12 4.34 8.08 -23.87
CA GLY A 12 5.43 7.58 -24.68
C GLY A 12 6.66 6.96 -24.00
N LEU A 13 6.55 6.29 -22.85
CA LEU A 13 7.62 5.36 -22.48
C LEU A 13 7.53 4.13 -23.39
N ALA A 14 8.46 4.04 -24.33
CA ALA A 14 8.73 2.84 -25.11
C ALA A 14 8.82 1.60 -24.19
N GLN A 15 8.56 0.41 -24.75
CA GLN A 15 8.72 -0.85 -24.03
C GLN A 15 10.10 -0.89 -23.35
N LEU A 16 10.10 -0.81 -22.01
CA LEU A 16 11.33 -0.78 -21.22
C LEU A 16 11.87 -2.21 -21.10
N TYR A 17 13.18 -2.35 -21.26
CA TYR A 17 13.86 -3.61 -21.01
C TYR A 17 13.86 -3.92 -19.50
N PRO A 18 13.59 -5.16 -19.10
CA PRO A 18 13.70 -5.61 -17.72
C PRO A 18 15.13 -5.49 -17.18
N LYS A 19 15.27 -5.33 -15.85
CA LYS A 19 16.57 -5.26 -15.13
C LYS A 19 17.52 -4.14 -15.60
N ALA A 20 17.03 -3.16 -16.35
CA ALA A 20 17.82 -2.08 -16.93
C ALA A 20 17.72 -0.79 -16.13
N LYS A 21 18.81 -0.01 -16.11
CA LYS A 21 18.85 1.32 -15.50
C LYS A 21 18.48 2.36 -16.56
N TYR A 22 17.50 3.19 -16.26
CA TYR A 22 17.04 4.28 -17.10
C TYR A 22 17.32 5.60 -16.43
N TYR A 23 17.75 6.59 -17.22
CA TYR A 23 17.84 7.98 -16.80
C TYR A 23 16.66 8.73 -17.40
N TYR A 24 16.11 9.67 -16.63
CA TYR A 24 15.05 10.56 -17.10
C TYR A 24 15.31 11.96 -16.56
N ALA A 25 14.81 12.96 -17.27
CA ALA A 25 14.94 14.35 -16.86
C ALA A 25 13.58 15.04 -16.93
N LEU A 26 13.34 15.96 -15.99
CA LEU A 26 12.15 16.79 -15.90
C LEU A 26 12.56 18.26 -15.83
N GLY A 27 11.72 19.16 -16.34
CA GLY A 27 12.00 20.60 -16.40
C GLY A 27 12.51 21.05 -17.77
N VAL A 28 12.74 22.36 -17.91
CA VAL A 28 13.12 23.00 -19.17
C VAL A 28 14.24 24.02 -18.94
N GLY A 29 15.21 24.06 -19.86
CA GLY A 29 16.35 24.97 -19.75
C GLY A 29 17.10 24.81 -18.41
N ASN A 30 17.27 25.92 -17.68
CA ASN A 30 18.06 25.97 -16.44
C ASN A 30 17.40 25.28 -15.23
N THR A 31 16.16 24.79 -15.34
CA THR A 31 15.46 24.06 -14.26
C THR A 31 15.47 22.54 -14.47
N MET A 32 16.17 22.05 -15.48
CA MET A 32 16.24 20.62 -15.77
C MET A 32 16.89 19.86 -14.61
N LYS A 33 16.18 18.87 -14.07
CA LYS A 33 16.67 17.91 -13.07
C LYS A 33 16.71 16.53 -13.69
N GLN A 34 17.83 15.83 -13.50
CA GLN A 34 18.01 14.46 -13.97
C GLN A 34 17.95 13.47 -12.80
N PHE A 35 17.28 12.36 -13.04
CA PHE A 35 17.09 11.25 -12.11
C PHE A 35 17.36 9.92 -12.83
N TRP A 36 17.22 8.81 -12.13
CA TRP A 36 17.32 7.48 -12.70
C TRP A 36 16.47 6.49 -11.93
N PHE A 37 16.04 5.41 -12.57
CA PHE A 37 15.41 4.27 -11.90
C PHE A 37 15.89 2.97 -12.52
N ARG A 38 15.57 1.83 -11.90
CA ARG A 38 15.84 0.50 -12.45
C ARG A 38 14.53 -0.26 -12.61
N THR A 39 14.28 -0.78 -13.80
CA THR A 39 13.14 -1.70 -14.01
C THR A 39 13.38 -3.00 -13.23
N PRO A 40 12.32 -3.63 -12.70
CA PRO A 40 12.47 -4.95 -12.09
C PRO A 40 12.91 -5.97 -13.15
N PRO A 41 13.47 -7.13 -12.74
CA PRO A 41 13.59 -8.27 -13.62
C PRO A 41 12.22 -8.71 -14.14
N GLU A 42 12.21 -9.54 -15.19
CA GLU A 42 10.97 -10.19 -15.63
C GLU A 42 10.35 -10.99 -14.49
N VAL A 43 9.03 -11.14 -14.56
CA VAL A 43 8.28 -11.94 -13.61
C VAL A 43 8.68 -13.41 -13.77
N GLY A 44 8.87 -14.10 -12.63
CA GLY A 44 9.20 -15.51 -12.64
C GLY A 44 9.36 -16.08 -11.22
N PRO A 45 9.23 -17.40 -11.05
CA PRO A 45 9.07 -18.00 -9.73
C PRO A 45 10.26 -17.82 -8.81
N ASP A 46 11.47 -17.94 -9.35
CA ASP A 46 12.72 -17.92 -8.58
C ASP A 46 13.43 -16.56 -8.63
N VAL A 47 12.74 -15.50 -9.08
CA VAL A 47 13.34 -14.18 -9.25
C VAL A 47 13.45 -13.48 -7.88
N PRO A 48 14.67 -13.23 -7.37
CA PRO A 48 14.84 -12.58 -6.07
C PRO A 48 14.51 -11.09 -6.17
N TYR A 49 13.86 -10.57 -5.14
CA TYR A 49 13.56 -9.15 -5.03
C TYR A 49 13.52 -8.70 -3.56
N THR A 50 13.75 -7.42 -3.33
CA THR A 50 13.78 -6.84 -1.97
C THR A 50 12.83 -5.67 -1.91
N PHE A 51 11.75 -5.84 -1.16
CA PHE A 51 10.80 -4.78 -0.83
C PHE A 51 11.18 -4.11 0.49
N GLY A 52 11.11 -2.78 0.52
CA GLY A 52 11.00 -2.01 1.76
C GLY A 52 9.54 -1.89 2.17
N PHE A 53 9.30 -1.70 3.46
CA PHE A 53 7.95 -1.53 4.01
C PHE A 53 7.94 -0.27 4.86
N ILE A 54 7.01 0.64 4.58
CA ILE A 54 6.85 1.90 5.30
C ILE A 54 5.34 2.19 5.37
N GLY A 55 4.86 2.66 6.51
CA GLY A 55 3.52 3.22 6.67
C GLY A 55 3.61 4.46 7.53
N ASP A 56 2.61 5.34 7.46
CA ASP A 56 2.40 6.45 8.40
C ASP A 56 3.65 7.29 8.57
N LEU A 57 4.21 7.65 7.42
CA LEU A 57 5.52 8.28 7.40
C LEU A 57 5.43 9.71 7.88
N ASP A 58 4.45 10.49 7.40
CA ASP A 58 4.37 11.94 7.66
C ASP A 58 5.68 12.66 7.25
N GLN A 59 5.97 13.80 7.88
CA GLN A 59 7.11 14.68 7.63
C GLN A 59 7.72 15.22 8.93
N SER A 60 7.70 14.43 10.01
CA SER A 60 8.34 14.72 11.29
C SER A 60 9.87 14.47 11.25
N TYR A 61 10.53 14.71 12.38
CA TYR A 61 11.94 14.36 12.55
C TYR A 61 12.16 12.83 12.50
N ASP A 62 11.28 12.06 13.13
CA ASP A 62 11.33 10.60 13.14
C ASP A 62 11.05 10.02 11.75
N SER A 63 10.13 10.64 10.98
CA SER A 63 9.91 10.35 9.56
C SER A 63 11.21 10.40 8.76
N ASN A 64 12.01 11.44 8.99
CA ASN A 64 13.29 11.61 8.32
C ASN A 64 14.31 10.56 8.75
N ILE A 65 14.31 10.15 10.02
CA ILE A 65 15.15 9.05 10.51
C ILE A 65 14.76 7.74 9.82
N THR A 66 13.46 7.40 9.80
CA THR A 66 12.97 6.17 9.17
C THR A 66 13.37 6.08 7.70
N LEU A 67 13.12 7.15 6.93
CA LEU A 67 13.49 7.18 5.51
C LEU A 67 15.02 7.07 5.33
N THR A 68 15.81 7.72 6.18
CA THR A 68 17.28 7.61 6.16
C THR A 68 17.75 6.20 6.49
N HIS A 69 17.14 5.53 7.46
CA HIS A 69 17.44 4.15 7.82
C HIS A 69 17.13 3.19 6.66
N TYR A 70 15.99 3.38 5.99
CA TYR A 70 15.64 2.64 4.79
C TYR A 70 16.69 2.80 3.68
N GLU A 71 17.08 4.03 3.36
CA GLU A 71 18.08 4.32 2.32
C GLU A 71 19.47 3.74 2.64
N LYS A 72 19.85 3.73 3.93
CA LYS A 72 21.13 3.20 4.41
C LYS A 72 21.12 1.70 4.64
N ASN A 73 19.96 1.05 4.64
CA ASN A 73 19.84 -0.38 4.95
C ASN A 73 20.76 -1.22 4.02
N PRO A 74 21.60 -2.13 4.56
CA PRO A 74 22.53 -2.94 3.77
C PRO A 74 21.82 -3.92 2.82
N THR A 75 20.57 -4.29 3.10
CA THR A 75 19.75 -5.19 2.27
C THR A 75 19.34 -4.52 0.94
N LYS A 76 19.40 -3.19 0.84
CA LYS A 76 19.11 -2.40 -0.38
C LYS A 76 17.73 -2.69 -0.99
N GLY A 77 16.68 -2.16 -0.36
CA GLY A 77 15.34 -2.16 -0.92
C GLY A 77 15.30 -1.55 -2.33
N GLN A 78 14.54 -2.18 -3.23
CA GLN A 78 14.41 -1.79 -4.64
C GLN A 78 13.04 -1.19 -4.96
N THR A 79 12.07 -1.38 -4.08
CA THR A 79 10.70 -0.84 -4.14
C THR A 79 10.18 -0.74 -2.73
N VAL A 80 9.42 0.31 -2.43
CA VAL A 80 8.71 0.43 -1.15
C VAL A 80 7.26 0.01 -1.33
N LEU A 81 6.75 -0.82 -0.43
CA LEU A 81 5.33 -1.07 -0.25
C LEU A 81 4.84 -0.13 0.85
N PHE A 82 4.04 0.86 0.45
CA PHE A 82 3.60 1.95 1.32
C PHE A 82 2.15 1.72 1.76
N VAL A 83 1.93 1.52 3.06
CA VAL A 83 0.65 1.03 3.62
C VAL A 83 -0.31 2.14 4.12
N GLY A 84 -0.23 3.33 3.53
CA GLY A 84 -1.15 4.45 3.77
C GLY A 84 -0.63 5.48 4.77
N ASP A 85 -1.39 6.58 4.88
CA ASP A 85 -1.11 7.80 5.64
C ASP A 85 0.23 8.44 5.27
N LEU A 86 0.19 9.20 4.18
CA LEU A 86 1.36 9.78 3.56
C LEU A 86 1.80 11.02 4.34
N SER A 87 1.03 12.11 4.23
CA SER A 87 1.52 13.46 4.56
C SER A 87 0.97 14.06 5.85
N TYR A 88 -0.11 13.48 6.40
CA TYR A 88 -0.86 14.04 7.54
C TYR A 88 -1.20 15.53 7.35
N ALA A 89 -1.43 15.96 6.10
CA ALA A 89 -1.73 17.36 5.79
C ALA A 89 -3.09 17.81 6.36
N ASP A 90 -4.01 16.86 6.54
CA ASP A 90 -5.31 17.02 7.19
C ASP A 90 -5.23 17.35 8.69
N ASN A 91 -4.13 17.04 9.36
CA ASN A 91 -3.87 17.50 10.74
C ASN A 91 -3.61 19.01 10.84
N TYR A 92 -3.43 19.71 9.71
CA TYR A 92 -3.20 21.16 9.69
C TYR A 92 -4.50 21.93 9.46
N PRO A 93 -4.59 23.21 9.90
CA PRO A 93 -5.78 24.02 9.70
C PRO A 93 -6.27 24.02 8.25
N PHE A 94 -7.53 23.65 8.05
CA PHE A 94 -8.18 23.53 6.73
C PHE A 94 -7.48 22.53 5.79
N HIS A 95 -6.82 21.53 6.34
CA HIS A 95 -6.08 20.51 5.60
C HIS A 95 -5.03 21.16 4.69
N ASP A 96 -4.15 21.97 5.27
CA ASP A 96 -3.18 22.79 4.55
C ASP A 96 -2.38 21.98 3.51
N ASN A 97 -2.80 22.08 2.27
CA ASN A 97 -2.27 21.29 1.16
C ASN A 97 -0.83 21.66 0.78
N VAL A 98 -0.27 22.75 1.35
CA VAL A 98 1.18 23.01 1.29
C VAL A 98 1.95 21.86 1.94
N ARG A 99 1.36 21.16 2.92
CA ARG A 99 1.96 19.99 3.58
C ARG A 99 2.08 18.77 2.69
N TRP A 100 1.18 18.62 1.70
CA TRP A 100 1.37 17.64 0.63
C TRP A 100 2.58 17.99 -0.25
N ASP A 101 2.83 19.28 -0.49
CA ASP A 101 3.96 19.73 -1.31
C ASP A 101 5.30 19.56 -0.60
N THR A 102 5.37 19.87 0.70
CA THR A 102 6.58 19.63 1.51
C THR A 102 6.86 18.14 1.64
N TRP A 103 5.84 17.31 1.87
CA TRP A 103 5.99 15.86 1.91
C TRP A 103 6.52 15.30 0.59
N GLY A 104 5.95 15.74 -0.55
CA GLY A 104 6.42 15.33 -1.88
C GLY A 104 7.89 15.66 -2.12
N ARG A 105 8.35 16.85 -1.69
CA ARG A 105 9.77 17.23 -1.74
C ARG A 105 10.64 16.41 -0.79
N PHE A 106 10.13 16.08 0.40
CA PHE A 106 10.83 15.27 1.38
C PHE A 106 11.10 13.85 0.88
N VAL A 107 10.11 13.17 0.31
CA VAL A 107 10.27 11.79 -0.18
C VAL A 107 10.85 11.69 -1.59
N GLU A 108 11.04 12.82 -2.31
CA GLU A 108 11.63 12.85 -3.66
C GLU A 108 12.97 12.10 -3.71
N ARG A 109 13.79 12.23 -2.66
CA ARG A 109 15.10 11.59 -2.56
C ARG A 109 15.08 10.06 -2.62
N SER A 110 13.94 9.43 -2.38
CA SER A 110 13.73 7.98 -2.53
C SER A 110 12.84 7.69 -3.74
N THR A 111 11.66 8.31 -3.79
CA THR A 111 10.61 8.02 -4.77
C THR A 111 10.96 8.41 -6.21
N ALA A 112 11.92 9.31 -6.42
CA ALA A 112 12.42 9.63 -7.75
C ALA A 112 13.34 8.53 -8.32
N TYR A 113 13.86 7.63 -7.47
CA TYR A 113 14.85 6.62 -7.84
C TYR A 113 14.35 5.18 -7.79
N GLN A 114 13.25 4.95 -7.08
CA GLN A 114 12.59 3.66 -6.99
C GLN A 114 11.08 3.83 -6.79
N PRO A 115 10.28 2.89 -7.30
CA PRO A 115 8.83 2.95 -7.14
C PRO A 115 8.44 2.75 -5.68
N TRP A 116 7.41 3.48 -5.27
CA TRP A 116 6.65 3.21 -4.07
C TRP A 116 5.25 2.79 -4.50
N ILE A 117 4.74 1.70 -3.93
CA ILE A 117 3.43 1.14 -4.22
C ILE A 117 2.45 1.67 -3.18
N TRP A 118 1.49 2.46 -3.63
CA TRP A 118 0.64 3.27 -2.76
C TRP A 118 -0.61 2.53 -2.30
N THR A 119 -0.84 2.54 -1.00
CA THR A 119 -2.12 2.22 -0.36
C THR A 119 -2.69 3.53 0.19
N ALA A 120 -4.01 3.71 0.13
CA ALA A 120 -4.68 4.89 0.71
C ALA A 120 -5.10 4.60 2.15
N GLY A 121 -4.70 5.46 3.10
CA GLY A 121 -5.13 5.44 4.50
C GLY A 121 -6.27 6.41 4.78
N ASN A 122 -6.61 6.60 6.06
CA ASN A 122 -7.67 7.54 6.44
C ASN A 122 -7.23 9.00 6.32
N TYR A 123 -5.95 9.30 6.51
CA TYR A 123 -5.44 10.67 6.36
C TYR A 123 -5.41 11.11 4.88
N GLU A 124 -5.62 10.18 3.95
CA GLU A 124 -5.89 10.49 2.56
C GLU A 124 -7.37 10.78 2.27
N ILE A 125 -8.32 10.48 3.16
CA ILE A 125 -9.76 10.67 2.90
C ILE A 125 -10.06 12.15 2.63
N ASP A 126 -9.48 13.07 3.40
CA ASP A 126 -9.54 14.51 3.13
C ASP A 126 -10.99 15.03 2.90
N PHE A 127 -11.93 14.54 3.73
CA PHE A 127 -13.36 14.85 3.65
C PHE A 127 -13.74 15.86 4.73
N VAL A 128 -13.97 17.11 4.33
CA VAL A 128 -14.27 18.26 5.21
C VAL A 128 -15.44 19.07 4.66
N PRO A 129 -16.69 18.63 4.89
CA PRO A 129 -17.88 19.33 4.44
C PRO A 129 -17.98 20.79 4.92
N GLU A 130 -17.40 21.10 6.09
CA GLU A 130 -17.40 22.42 6.73
C GLU A 130 -16.73 23.50 5.86
N ILE A 131 -15.80 23.11 5.00
CA ILE A 131 -15.13 24.00 4.03
C ILE A 131 -15.51 23.68 2.57
N GLY A 132 -16.54 22.87 2.36
CA GLY A 132 -17.04 22.51 1.03
C GLY A 132 -16.29 21.36 0.35
N GLU A 133 -15.35 20.70 1.02
CA GLU A 133 -14.60 19.58 0.48
C GLU A 133 -15.29 18.25 0.82
N THR A 134 -16.12 17.77 -0.11
CA THR A 134 -16.98 16.58 0.09
C THR A 134 -16.59 15.39 -0.79
N VAL A 135 -15.50 15.50 -1.54
CA VAL A 135 -15.01 14.44 -2.42
C VAL A 135 -13.83 13.73 -1.74
N PRO A 136 -14.00 12.48 -1.28
CA PRO A 136 -12.94 11.80 -0.56
C PRO A 136 -11.73 11.51 -1.49
N PHE A 137 -10.54 11.46 -0.90
CA PHE A 137 -9.27 11.19 -1.57
C PHE A 137 -8.86 12.21 -2.63
N LYS A 138 -9.49 13.38 -2.65
CA LYS A 138 -9.28 14.36 -3.74
C LYS A 138 -7.81 14.80 -3.86
N PRO A 139 -7.09 15.22 -2.81
CA PRO A 139 -5.67 15.56 -2.95
C PRO A 139 -4.78 14.36 -3.28
N TYR A 140 -5.00 13.23 -2.62
CA TYR A 140 -4.26 11.99 -2.87
C TYR A 140 -4.35 11.55 -4.34
N MET A 141 -5.57 11.40 -4.88
CA MET A 141 -5.80 10.92 -6.24
C MET A 141 -5.29 11.86 -7.33
N ARG A 142 -5.05 13.14 -7.01
CA ARG A 142 -4.47 14.13 -7.94
C ARG A 142 -2.94 14.16 -7.92
N ARG A 143 -2.32 13.62 -6.88
CA ARG A 143 -0.87 13.66 -6.65
C ARG A 143 -0.21 12.30 -6.89
N TYR A 144 -0.87 11.22 -6.49
CA TYR A 144 -0.35 9.84 -6.53
C TYR A 144 -1.25 8.99 -7.43
N HIS A 145 -0.82 8.83 -8.68
CA HIS A 145 -1.49 7.93 -9.61
C HIS A 145 -1.02 6.49 -9.38
N VAL A 146 -1.80 5.50 -9.79
CA VAL A 146 -1.47 4.07 -9.71
C VAL A 146 -1.93 3.34 -10.98
N PRO A 147 -1.36 2.18 -11.34
CA PRO A 147 -1.71 1.47 -12.57
C PRO A 147 -2.99 0.63 -12.46
N TYR A 148 -4.05 1.16 -11.85
CA TYR A 148 -5.26 0.38 -11.51
C TYR A 148 -6.00 -0.21 -12.72
N LYS A 149 -5.95 0.47 -13.87
CA LYS A 149 -6.56 -0.04 -15.10
C LYS A 149 -5.89 -1.32 -15.61
N ALA A 150 -4.58 -1.46 -15.37
CA ALA A 150 -3.81 -2.64 -15.79
C ALA A 150 -4.29 -3.93 -15.11
N SER A 151 -4.78 -3.83 -13.87
CA SER A 151 -5.38 -4.93 -13.12
C SER A 151 -6.90 -5.08 -13.35
N GLY A 152 -7.48 -4.30 -14.28
CA GLY A 152 -8.92 -4.29 -14.52
C GLY A 152 -9.74 -3.67 -13.38
N SER A 153 -9.12 -2.88 -12.50
CA SER A 153 -9.85 -2.14 -11.47
C SER A 153 -10.56 -0.93 -12.05
N THR A 154 -11.66 -0.52 -11.42
CA THR A 154 -12.44 0.66 -11.80
C THR A 154 -12.03 1.93 -11.03
N ALA A 155 -11.17 1.84 -10.01
CA ALA A 155 -10.77 2.97 -9.19
C ALA A 155 -9.30 2.86 -8.73
N PRO A 156 -8.61 4.00 -8.50
CA PRO A 156 -7.19 4.03 -8.14
C PRO A 156 -6.89 3.65 -6.67
N LEU A 157 -7.87 3.13 -5.94
CA LEU A 157 -7.74 2.82 -4.50
C LEU A 157 -7.56 1.32 -4.23
N TRP A 158 -7.91 0.46 -5.18
CA TRP A 158 -7.66 -0.97 -5.15
C TRP A 158 -7.16 -1.44 -6.51
N TYR A 159 -6.08 -2.19 -6.53
CA TYR A 159 -5.42 -2.64 -7.76
C TYR A 159 -4.42 -3.74 -7.44
N SER A 160 -3.83 -4.32 -8.49
CA SER A 160 -2.76 -5.30 -8.33
C SER A 160 -1.61 -5.01 -9.30
N ILE A 161 -0.44 -5.53 -8.95
CA ILE A 161 0.73 -5.56 -9.83
C ILE A 161 1.47 -6.88 -9.63
N LYS A 162 2.20 -7.30 -10.67
CA LYS A 162 3.22 -8.35 -10.57
C LYS A 162 4.59 -7.71 -10.63
N GLN A 163 5.48 -8.10 -9.71
CA GLN A 163 6.85 -7.63 -9.70
C GLN A 163 7.79 -8.73 -9.23
N ALA A 164 8.77 -9.10 -10.07
CA ALA A 164 9.65 -10.24 -9.84
C ALA A 164 8.86 -11.53 -9.54
N SER A 165 9.07 -12.17 -8.38
CA SER A 165 8.36 -13.40 -7.97
C SER A 165 7.09 -13.13 -7.15
N THR A 166 6.58 -11.88 -7.13
CA THR A 166 5.52 -11.46 -6.22
C THR A 166 4.29 -10.91 -6.95
N TYR A 167 3.12 -11.41 -6.59
CA TYR A 167 1.81 -10.85 -6.89
C TYR A 167 1.37 -9.98 -5.71
N ILE A 168 1.12 -8.70 -5.96
CA ILE A 168 0.78 -7.73 -4.92
C ILE A 168 -0.64 -7.25 -5.18
N ILE A 169 -1.51 -7.40 -4.18
CA ILE A 169 -2.88 -6.87 -4.19
C ILE A 169 -2.93 -5.70 -3.21
N VAL A 170 -3.39 -4.55 -3.66
CA VAL A 170 -3.63 -3.37 -2.83
C VAL A 170 -5.14 -3.19 -2.67
N LEU A 171 -5.60 -3.11 -1.42
CA LEU A 171 -7.00 -2.91 -1.06
C LEU A 171 -7.21 -1.54 -0.42
N SER A 172 -8.45 -1.04 -0.50
CA SER A 172 -8.87 0.21 0.16
C SER A 172 -9.78 -0.10 1.34
N SER A 173 -9.26 0.18 2.55
CA SER A 173 -10.00 0.03 3.81
C SER A 173 -11.20 0.99 3.91
N TYR A 174 -11.14 2.13 3.23
CA TYR A 174 -12.11 3.22 3.35
C TYR A 174 -13.00 3.39 2.10
N SER A 175 -12.94 2.45 1.16
CA SER A 175 -13.90 2.33 0.06
C SER A 175 -14.94 1.25 0.35
N ALA A 176 -16.06 1.26 -0.36
CA ALA A 176 -17.06 0.21 -0.23
C ALA A 176 -16.48 -1.17 -0.61
N TYR A 177 -16.56 -2.14 0.31
CA TYR A 177 -16.05 -3.51 0.15
C TYR A 177 -17.13 -4.60 0.37
N GLY A 178 -18.37 -4.20 0.66
CA GLY A 178 -19.50 -5.10 0.83
C GLY A 178 -19.78 -5.96 -0.41
N LYS A 179 -20.51 -7.07 -0.24
CA LYS A 179 -20.88 -7.95 -1.35
C LYS A 179 -21.49 -7.14 -2.50
N TYR A 180 -21.06 -7.43 -3.72
CA TYR A 180 -21.46 -6.77 -4.98
C TYR A 180 -20.93 -5.35 -5.23
N THR A 181 -20.19 -4.75 -4.30
CA THR A 181 -19.48 -3.49 -4.55
C THR A 181 -18.38 -3.66 -5.61
N PRO A 182 -17.92 -2.58 -6.25
CA PRO A 182 -16.86 -2.65 -7.26
C PRO A 182 -15.57 -3.31 -6.74
N GLN A 183 -15.10 -2.94 -5.53
CA GLN A 183 -13.90 -3.54 -4.93
C GLN A 183 -14.10 -5.03 -4.65
N TYR A 184 -15.25 -5.44 -4.10
CA TYR A 184 -15.56 -6.86 -3.86
C TYR A 184 -15.53 -7.68 -5.14
N LYS A 185 -16.23 -7.21 -6.20
CA LYS A 185 -16.30 -7.90 -7.49
C LYS A 185 -14.93 -7.96 -8.16
N TRP A 186 -14.15 -6.89 -8.06
CA TRP A 186 -12.78 -6.87 -8.58
C TRP A 186 -11.92 -7.92 -7.85
N LEU A 187 -11.93 -7.93 -6.51
CA LEU A 187 -11.11 -8.86 -5.74
C LEU A 187 -11.52 -10.34 -5.97
N GLU A 188 -12.82 -10.60 -6.09
CA GLU A 188 -13.36 -11.92 -6.46
C GLU A 188 -12.80 -12.41 -7.80
N GLN A 189 -12.62 -11.50 -8.76
CA GLN A 189 -12.05 -11.78 -10.08
C GLN A 189 -10.51 -11.76 -10.09
N GLU A 190 -9.89 -11.11 -9.11
CA GLU A 190 -8.45 -10.93 -9.04
C GLU A 190 -7.75 -12.17 -8.47
N PHE A 191 -8.29 -12.77 -7.41
CA PHE A 191 -7.70 -13.97 -6.80
C PHE A 191 -7.48 -15.12 -7.79
N PRO A 192 -8.43 -15.46 -8.69
CA PRO A 192 -8.21 -16.50 -9.71
C PRO A 192 -7.09 -16.20 -10.72
N LYS A 193 -6.63 -14.94 -10.85
CA LYS A 193 -5.53 -14.57 -11.76
C LYS A 193 -4.15 -14.87 -11.16
N VAL A 194 -4.08 -15.18 -9.86
CA VAL A 194 -2.81 -15.46 -9.19
C VAL A 194 -2.31 -16.85 -9.61
N ASP A 195 -1.27 -16.88 -10.44
CA ASP A 195 -0.52 -18.10 -10.75
C ASP A 195 0.71 -18.19 -9.85
N ARG A 196 0.69 -19.16 -8.92
CA ARG A 196 1.80 -19.38 -7.98
C ARG A 196 3.03 -20.04 -8.63
N ASN A 197 2.92 -20.56 -9.85
CA ASN A 197 4.07 -21.03 -10.63
C ASN A 197 4.80 -19.88 -11.33
N GLU A 198 4.13 -18.74 -11.51
CA GLU A 198 4.72 -17.52 -12.07
C GLU A 198 5.19 -16.58 -10.93
N THR A 199 4.32 -16.34 -9.95
CA THR A 199 4.56 -15.48 -8.78
C THR A 199 4.24 -16.24 -7.50
N PRO A 200 5.20 -16.97 -6.90
CA PRO A 200 4.96 -17.80 -5.74
C PRO A 200 4.68 -17.00 -4.47
N TRP A 201 4.98 -15.71 -4.40
CA TRP A 201 4.65 -14.85 -3.28
C TRP A 201 3.37 -14.06 -3.55
N LEU A 202 2.36 -14.18 -2.69
CA LEU A 202 1.13 -13.39 -2.71
C LEU A 202 1.10 -12.48 -1.48
N ILE A 203 1.24 -11.18 -1.73
CA ILE A 203 1.21 -10.13 -0.72
C ILE A 203 -0.07 -9.32 -0.87
N VAL A 204 -0.72 -9.01 0.27
CA VAL A 204 -1.82 -8.05 0.30
C VAL A 204 -1.40 -6.82 1.12
N LEU A 205 -1.68 -5.64 0.59
CA LEU A 205 -1.54 -4.36 1.26
C LEU A 205 -2.93 -3.78 1.56
N MET A 206 -3.12 -3.28 2.78
CA MET A 206 -4.28 -2.51 3.19
C MET A 206 -3.87 -1.53 4.28
N HIS A 207 -4.74 -0.60 4.66
CA HIS A 207 -4.39 0.35 5.70
C HIS A 207 -4.83 -0.12 7.09
N SER A 208 -6.13 -0.36 7.31
CA SER A 208 -6.65 -0.80 8.61
C SER A 208 -6.38 -2.30 8.88
N PRO A 209 -5.73 -2.66 10.00
CA PRO A 209 -5.30 -4.02 10.30
C PRO A 209 -6.47 -4.86 10.83
N TRP A 210 -6.53 -6.13 10.44
CA TRP A 210 -7.58 -7.06 10.91
C TRP A 210 -7.22 -7.74 12.23
N TYR A 211 -5.93 -7.98 12.44
CA TYR A 211 -5.38 -8.49 13.68
C TYR A 211 -4.53 -7.38 14.28
N ASN A 212 -5.03 -6.83 15.39
CA ASN A 212 -4.41 -5.75 16.14
C ASN A 212 -4.67 -5.99 17.63
N SER A 213 -3.60 -6.10 18.43
CA SER A 213 -3.72 -6.26 19.89
C SER A 213 -3.51 -4.96 20.68
N TYR A 214 -3.24 -3.84 20.00
CA TYR A 214 -3.21 -2.52 20.63
C TYR A 214 -4.62 -2.02 20.92
N SER A 215 -4.75 -1.21 21.97
CA SER A 215 -5.99 -0.51 22.33
C SER A 215 -6.43 0.47 21.24
N TYR A 216 -5.46 1.16 20.64
CA TYR A 216 -5.68 2.11 19.57
C TYR A 216 -6.12 1.38 18.30
N HIS A 217 -7.25 1.81 17.74
CA HIS A 217 -7.92 1.17 16.60
C HIS A 217 -8.21 -0.33 16.78
N PHE A 218 -8.42 -0.77 18.03
CA PHE A 218 -8.80 -2.14 18.33
C PHE A 218 -10.12 -2.51 17.62
N MET A 219 -10.12 -3.63 16.89
CA MET A 219 -11.27 -4.16 16.15
C MET A 219 -11.81 -3.31 14.99
N GLU A 220 -11.13 -2.24 14.56
CA GLU A 220 -11.64 -1.42 13.44
C GLU A 220 -11.69 -2.19 12.11
N GLY A 221 -10.73 -3.10 11.88
CA GLY A 221 -10.66 -3.93 10.68
C GLY A 221 -11.68 -5.07 10.62
N GLU A 222 -12.47 -5.31 11.68
CA GLU A 222 -13.37 -6.48 11.78
C GLU A 222 -14.38 -6.54 10.63
N THR A 223 -14.90 -5.39 10.20
CA THR A 223 -15.92 -5.30 9.13
C THR A 223 -15.42 -5.81 7.78
N ILE A 224 -14.13 -5.62 7.48
CA ILE A 224 -13.49 -6.16 6.28
C ILE A 224 -13.05 -7.60 6.51
N ARG A 225 -12.50 -7.90 7.69
CA ARG A 225 -12.04 -9.26 8.07
C ARG A 225 -13.13 -10.30 7.82
N VAL A 226 -14.36 -10.06 8.31
CA VAL A 226 -15.48 -11.00 8.14
C VAL A 226 -15.86 -11.26 6.69
N ILE A 227 -15.52 -10.35 5.76
CA ILE A 227 -15.83 -10.47 4.33
C ILE A 227 -14.70 -11.15 3.57
N TYR A 228 -13.44 -10.76 3.82
CA TYR A 228 -12.30 -11.14 2.97
C TYR A 228 -11.37 -12.18 3.57
N GLU A 229 -11.31 -12.35 4.90
CA GLU A 229 -10.44 -13.36 5.52
C GLU A 229 -10.68 -14.79 4.99
N PRO A 230 -11.94 -15.25 4.76
CA PRO A 230 -12.15 -16.56 4.15
C PRO A 230 -11.48 -16.73 2.79
N TRP A 231 -11.36 -15.66 2.00
CA TRP A 231 -10.68 -15.68 0.72
C TRP A 231 -9.17 -15.70 0.87
N PHE A 232 -8.62 -15.01 1.87
CA PHE A 232 -7.18 -14.96 2.11
C PHE A 232 -6.66 -16.33 2.53
N VAL A 233 -7.39 -17.02 3.39
CA VAL A 233 -7.12 -18.41 3.79
C VAL A 233 -7.27 -19.35 2.60
N LYS A 234 -8.36 -19.24 1.83
CA LYS A 234 -8.62 -20.08 0.64
C LYS A 234 -7.52 -19.94 -0.41
N CYS A 235 -7.04 -18.71 -0.66
CA CYS A 235 -6.03 -18.40 -1.65
C CYS A 235 -4.60 -18.50 -1.10
N LYS A 236 -4.43 -18.88 0.17
CA LYS A 236 -3.13 -19.04 0.84
C LYS A 236 -2.25 -17.80 0.66
N VAL A 237 -2.81 -16.63 0.98
CA VAL A 237 -2.04 -15.37 1.04
C VAL A 237 -0.85 -15.61 1.98
N ASP A 238 0.35 -15.17 1.58
CA ASP A 238 1.54 -15.42 2.39
C ASP A 238 1.63 -14.46 3.56
N VAL A 239 1.44 -13.18 3.27
CA VAL A 239 1.55 -12.09 4.22
C VAL A 239 0.62 -10.93 3.86
N VAL A 240 0.02 -10.34 4.88
CA VAL A 240 -0.76 -9.10 4.79
C VAL A 240 0.02 -8.03 5.53
N TYR A 241 0.33 -6.93 4.84
CA TYR A 241 0.86 -5.74 5.48
C TYR A 241 -0.26 -4.73 5.65
N ALA A 242 -0.43 -4.28 6.88
CA ALA A 242 -1.35 -3.26 7.27
C ALA A 242 -0.64 -2.22 8.14
N ARG A 243 -1.37 -1.16 8.44
CA ARG A 243 -0.94 -0.13 9.36
C ARG A 243 -2.09 0.41 10.21
N HIS A 244 -2.47 1.69 10.13
CA HIS A 244 -3.28 2.45 11.07
C HIS A 244 -2.77 2.60 12.52
N VAL A 245 -2.23 1.53 13.12
CA VAL A 245 -1.79 1.50 14.52
C VAL A 245 -0.34 1.89 14.64
N HIS A 246 -0.03 2.90 15.48
CA HIS A 246 1.27 3.57 15.66
C HIS A 246 2.44 2.74 16.25
N ALA A 247 2.51 1.46 15.91
CA ALA A 247 3.51 0.50 16.37
C ALA A 247 3.81 -0.59 15.32
N TYR A 248 4.59 -1.58 15.73
CA TYR A 248 4.85 -2.82 15.00
C TYR A 248 4.19 -4.01 15.69
N GLU A 249 3.50 -4.85 14.91
CA GLU A 249 2.95 -6.12 15.38
C GLU A 249 3.12 -7.20 14.30
N ARG A 250 3.30 -8.46 14.71
CA ARG A 250 3.31 -9.61 13.81
C ARG A 250 2.52 -10.76 14.42
N SER A 251 1.47 -11.17 13.74
CA SER A 251 0.65 -12.30 14.16
C SER A 251 1.35 -13.65 13.92
N GLU A 252 0.84 -14.70 14.57
CA GLU A 252 1.00 -16.07 14.07
C GLU A 252 0.12 -16.28 12.83
N ARG A 253 0.29 -17.42 12.14
CA ARG A 253 -0.68 -17.84 11.11
C ARG A 253 -1.97 -18.32 11.78
N VAL A 254 -2.95 -17.45 11.83
CA VAL A 254 -4.25 -17.69 12.48
C VAL A 254 -5.41 -17.33 11.57
N SER A 255 -6.54 -17.99 11.75
CA SER A 255 -7.79 -17.63 11.10
C SER A 255 -8.97 -17.61 12.09
N ASN A 256 -9.96 -16.75 11.82
CA ASN A 256 -11.22 -16.66 12.57
C ASN A 256 -12.43 -16.62 11.63
N ILE A 257 -12.52 -17.65 10.78
CA ILE A 257 -13.52 -17.76 9.69
C ILE A 257 -14.63 -18.78 9.95
N ALA A 258 -14.61 -19.46 11.12
CA ALA A 258 -15.55 -20.53 11.44
C ALA A 258 -16.89 -20.03 12.01
N TYR A 259 -16.98 -18.76 12.40
CA TYR A 259 -18.16 -18.19 13.05
C TYR A 259 -19.39 -18.20 12.13
N ASN A 260 -20.52 -18.70 12.64
CA ASN A 260 -21.81 -18.69 11.91
C ASN A 260 -22.99 -18.20 12.75
N VAL A 261 -22.72 -17.39 13.79
CA VAL A 261 -23.67 -16.94 14.81
C VAL A 261 -24.07 -18.05 15.80
N VAL A 262 -24.58 -19.19 15.31
CA VAL A 262 -25.15 -20.25 16.16
C VAL A 262 -24.08 -21.07 16.87
N ASN A 263 -22.94 -21.34 16.20
CA ASN A 263 -21.90 -22.21 16.73
C ASN A 263 -21.02 -21.56 17.80
N GLY A 264 -21.05 -20.22 17.94
CA GLY A 264 -20.23 -19.48 18.89
C GLY A 264 -18.71 -19.60 18.67
N ILE A 265 -18.25 -20.12 17.53
CA ILE A 265 -16.82 -20.33 17.25
C ILE A 265 -16.23 -19.01 16.75
N CYS A 266 -15.78 -18.15 17.67
CA CYS A 266 -15.28 -16.80 17.39
C CYS A 266 -13.85 -16.55 17.90
N THR A 267 -13.14 -17.59 18.34
CA THR A 267 -11.74 -17.50 18.77
C THR A 267 -10.83 -17.81 17.59
N PRO A 268 -9.85 -16.94 17.26
CA PRO A 268 -8.82 -17.27 16.27
C PRO A 268 -8.09 -18.56 16.62
N ILE A 269 -7.88 -19.42 15.62
CA ILE A 269 -7.15 -20.70 15.76
C ILE A 269 -5.91 -20.68 14.88
N SER A 270 -4.92 -21.52 15.20
CA SER A 270 -3.77 -21.72 14.31
C SER A 270 -4.24 -22.35 12.99
N ASP A 271 -3.81 -21.76 11.87
CA ASP A 271 -4.18 -22.19 10.53
C ASP A 271 -3.02 -21.93 9.57
N GLN A 272 -2.35 -22.99 9.12
CA GLN A 272 -1.20 -22.88 8.22
C GLN A 272 -1.57 -22.38 6.81
N SER A 273 -2.86 -22.34 6.46
CA SER A 273 -3.32 -21.73 5.20
C SER A 273 -3.57 -20.23 5.33
N ALA A 274 -3.60 -19.68 6.56
CA ALA A 274 -3.78 -18.26 6.79
C ALA A 274 -2.47 -17.48 6.58
N PRO A 275 -2.54 -16.21 6.16
CA PRO A 275 -1.37 -15.35 6.10
C PRO A 275 -0.82 -15.01 7.48
N VAL A 276 0.41 -14.51 7.50
CA VAL A 276 0.90 -13.70 8.62
C VAL A 276 0.39 -12.27 8.44
N TYR A 277 -0.18 -11.68 9.48
CA TYR A 277 -0.56 -10.26 9.49
C TYR A 277 0.55 -9.45 10.15
N ILE A 278 1.02 -8.40 9.47
CA ILE A 278 2.05 -7.50 9.96
C ILE A 278 1.50 -6.08 9.98
N THR A 279 1.49 -5.47 11.17
CA THR A 279 1.24 -4.05 11.35
C THR A 279 2.59 -3.34 11.31
N ILE A 280 2.77 -2.39 10.38
CA ILE A 280 4.01 -1.61 10.24
C ILE A 280 3.72 -0.19 9.77
N GLY A 281 3.77 0.77 10.68
CA GLY A 281 3.79 2.17 10.27
C GLY A 281 4.43 3.07 11.29
N ASP A 282 5.26 2.52 12.13
CA ASP A 282 6.14 3.24 13.01
C ASP A 282 7.14 4.11 12.20
N GLY A 283 6.71 4.64 11.05
CA GLY A 283 7.36 5.58 10.17
C GLY A 283 7.68 6.89 10.85
N GLY A 284 6.89 7.28 11.85
CA GLY A 284 7.19 8.39 12.76
C GLY A 284 6.28 9.59 12.58
N ASN A 285 4.99 9.39 12.30
CA ASN A 285 4.04 10.49 12.24
C ASN A 285 3.98 11.33 13.53
N LEU A 286 3.48 12.56 13.39
CA LEU A 286 3.41 13.55 14.47
C LEU A 286 2.50 13.16 15.65
N GLU A 287 1.62 12.17 15.49
CA GLU A 287 0.73 11.72 16.56
C GLU A 287 1.44 10.77 17.54
N GLY A 288 2.59 10.21 17.14
CA GLY A 288 3.44 9.40 18.00
C GLY A 288 2.87 8.02 18.29
N GLN A 289 3.53 7.28 19.19
CA GLN A 289 3.11 5.93 19.58
C GLN A 289 1.83 5.97 20.42
N PRO A 290 0.95 4.95 20.32
CA PRO A 290 -0.23 4.86 21.16
C PRO A 290 0.20 4.64 22.62
N THR A 291 -0.34 5.43 23.55
CA THR A 291 -0.12 5.30 25.00
C THR A 291 -0.92 4.17 25.62
#